data_AF-A0A382P1Z2-F1
#
_entry.id   AF-A0A382P1Z2-F1
#
_cell.length_a   1.000
_cell.length_b   1.000
_cell.length_c   1.000
_cell.angle_alpha   90.00
_cell.angle_beta   90.00
_cell.angle_gamma   90.00
#
_symmetry.space_group_name_H-M   'P 1'
#
loop_
_entity.id
_entity.type
_entity.pdbx_description
1 polymer ?
#
loop_
_entity_poly.entity_id
_entity_poly.type
_entity_poly.pdbx_seq_one_letter_code
_entity_poly.pdbx_strand_id
1 'polypeptide(L)'
;MKAKKSIAASLVLGLAAVAAPAQAQLFSDLVGPGSVGSVKAEGALQVPFIIWGGDMATFYANGGLKTKQGTIFQKQGLNLNLTPGDDFIQQVRDYRSGKSPF
;
A
#
# COMPACT_ATOMS: atom_id res chain seq x y z
N MET A 1 22.92 19.53 51.00
CA MET A 1 22.05 18.41 50.55
C MET A 1 21.08 18.75 49.43
N LYS A 2 20.64 20.00 49.22
CA LYS A 2 19.65 20.36 48.17
C LYS A 2 20.22 20.33 46.73
N ALA A 3 21.45 20.78 46.51
CA ALA A 3 22.08 20.80 45.18
C ALA A 3 22.28 19.41 44.54
N LYS A 4 22.57 18.38 45.35
CA LYS A 4 22.73 16.99 44.87
C LYS A 4 21.41 16.36 44.38
N LYS A 5 20.27 16.78 44.96
CA LYS A 5 18.93 16.33 44.53
C LYS A 5 18.48 16.99 43.22
N SER A 6 18.84 18.26 43.00
CA SER A 6 18.54 18.98 41.75
C SER A 6 19.34 18.45 40.55
N ILE A 7 20.62 18.11 40.73
CA ILE A 7 21.44 17.52 39.65
C ILE A 7 20.93 16.12 39.27
N ALA A 8 20.56 15.30 40.26
CA ALA A 8 19.99 13.98 40.02
C ALA A 8 18.64 14.04 39.28
N ALA A 9 17.78 15.01 39.63
CA ALA A 9 16.49 15.21 38.96
C ALA A 9 16.66 15.69 37.50
N SER A 10 17.62 16.57 37.21
CA SER A 10 17.92 17.04 35.85
C SER A 10 18.54 15.95 34.97
N LEU A 11 19.34 15.05 35.55
CA LEU A 11 19.93 13.92 34.82
C LEU A 11 18.87 12.88 34.43
N VAL A 12 17.91 12.60 35.32
CA VAL A 12 16.80 11.65 35.06
C VAL A 12 15.83 12.18 34.00
N LEU A 13 15.53 13.49 33.98
CA LEU A 13 14.72 14.08 32.90
C LEU A 13 15.48 14.13 31.56
N GLY A 14 16.80 14.31 31.56
CA GLY A 14 17.62 14.29 30.35
C GLY A 14 17.70 12.92 29.69
N LEU A 15 17.75 11.83 30.47
CA LEU A 15 17.76 10.46 29.96
C LEU A 15 16.40 9.98 29.42
N ALA A 16 15.29 10.52 29.92
CA ALA A 16 13.95 10.16 29.44
C ALA A 16 13.64 10.71 28.04
N ALA A 17 14.39 11.72 27.56
CA ALA A 17 14.18 12.35 26.27
C ALA A 17 14.91 11.66 25.09
N VAL A 18 15.78 10.67 25.35
CA VAL A 18 16.69 10.09 24.33
C VAL A 18 16.22 8.75 23.75
N ALA A 19 15.10 8.19 24.23
CA ALA A 19 14.70 6.83 23.85
C ALA A 19 13.24 6.73 23.42
N ALA A 20 12.83 7.51 22.41
CA ALA A 20 11.79 7.06 21.51
C ALA A 20 12.51 6.59 20.23
N PRO A 21 12.62 5.28 19.97
CA PRO A 21 13.10 4.84 18.67
C PRO A 21 11.99 5.20 17.68
N ALA A 22 12.15 6.31 16.96
CA ALA A 22 11.47 6.53 15.69
C ALA A 22 12.10 5.61 14.63
N GLN A 23 12.19 4.32 14.94
CA GLN A 23 12.75 3.34 14.03
C GLN A 23 11.59 2.84 13.19
N ALA A 24 11.51 3.34 11.96
CA ALA A 24 10.52 2.88 10.99
C ALA A 24 10.62 1.35 10.88
N GLN A 25 9.50 0.65 11.02
CA GLN A 25 9.46 -0.80 10.80
C GLN A 25 10.00 -1.13 9.41
N LEU A 26 10.75 -2.22 9.30
CA LEU A 26 11.19 -2.68 7.99
C LEU A 26 9.95 -2.99 7.14
N PHE A 27 9.96 -2.57 5.88
CA PHE A 27 8.86 -2.84 4.98
C PHE A 27 8.58 -4.35 4.82
N SER A 28 9.64 -5.17 4.87
CA SER A 28 9.51 -6.64 4.87
C SER A 28 8.67 -7.17 6.02
N ASP A 29 8.77 -6.55 7.20
CA ASP A 29 8.04 -6.96 8.39
C ASP A 29 6.56 -6.55 8.28
N LEU A 30 6.31 -5.39 7.66
CA LEU A 30 4.96 -4.91 7.35
C LEU A 30 4.26 -5.81 6.31
N VAL A 31 4.96 -6.18 5.24
CA VAL A 31 4.42 -7.08 4.21
C VAL A 31 4.22 -8.48 4.76
N GLY A 32 5.17 -8.96 5.57
CA GLY A 32 5.13 -10.29 6.18
C GLY A 32 5.58 -11.42 5.23
N PRO A 33 5.64 -12.66 5.76
CA PRO A 33 5.99 -13.85 4.99
C PRO A 33 4.91 -14.19 3.96
N GLY A 34 5.27 -14.99 2.95
CA GLY A 34 4.35 -15.41 1.88
C GLY A 34 5.08 -16.05 0.70
N SER A 35 4.46 -17.03 0.06
CA SER A 35 5.00 -17.68 -1.14
C SER A 35 4.71 -16.84 -2.40
N VAL A 36 5.55 -17.02 -3.42
CA VAL A 36 5.29 -16.51 -4.76
C VAL A 36 4.35 -17.49 -5.46
N GLY A 37 3.17 -17.00 -5.85
CA GLY A 37 2.15 -17.78 -6.56
C GLY A 37 2.14 -17.49 -8.07
N SER A 38 1.55 -18.39 -8.85
CA SER A 38 1.27 -18.14 -10.26
C SER A 38 0.20 -17.04 -10.41
N VAL A 39 0.38 -16.16 -11.39
CA VAL A 39 -0.60 -15.10 -11.67
C VAL A 39 -1.92 -15.72 -12.16
N LYS A 40 -3.03 -15.31 -11.55
CA LYS A 40 -4.38 -15.68 -11.97
C LYS A 40 -4.73 -14.92 -13.25
N ALA A 41 -4.81 -15.63 -14.37
CA ALA A 41 -5.12 -15.06 -15.69
C ALA A 41 -6.62 -15.13 -16.06
N GLU A 42 -7.45 -15.72 -15.20
CA GLU A 42 -8.86 -15.98 -15.47
C GLU A 42 -9.75 -14.80 -15.04
N GLY A 43 -10.72 -14.44 -15.89
CA GLY A 43 -11.73 -13.44 -15.57
C GLY A 43 -11.30 -12.00 -15.86
N ALA A 44 -11.75 -11.06 -15.03
CA ALA A 44 -11.36 -9.65 -15.14
C ALA A 44 -9.99 -9.44 -14.48
N LEU A 45 -9.07 -8.80 -15.22
CA LEU A 45 -7.74 -8.48 -14.72
C LEU A 45 -7.84 -7.47 -13.58
N GLN A 46 -7.27 -7.82 -12.43
CA GLN A 46 -7.15 -6.92 -11.29
C GLN A 46 -6.07 -5.88 -11.59
N VAL A 47 -6.42 -4.59 -11.60
CA VAL A 47 -5.48 -3.49 -11.86
C VAL A 47 -5.57 -2.50 -10.70
N PRO A 48 -4.49 -2.31 -9.91
CA PRO A 48 -4.48 -1.29 -8.87
C PRO A 48 -4.44 0.12 -9.50
N PHE A 49 -5.08 1.09 -8.86
CA PHE A 49 -4.98 2.52 -9.21
C PHE A 49 -4.63 3.36 -7.98
N ILE A 50 -3.96 4.48 -8.20
CA ILE A 50 -3.67 5.50 -7.17
C ILE A 50 -4.35 6.78 -7.63
N ILE A 51 -5.41 7.19 -6.93
CA ILE A 51 -6.30 8.23 -7.46
C ILE A 51 -5.56 9.57 -7.62
N TRP A 52 -5.38 9.95 -8.88
CA TRP A 52 -4.89 11.26 -9.31
C TRP A 52 -5.73 11.79 -10.47
N GLY A 53 -5.57 13.08 -10.81
CA GLY A 53 -6.38 13.71 -11.86
C GLY A 53 -6.35 13.00 -13.22
N GLY A 54 -5.27 12.28 -13.53
CA GLY A 54 -5.11 11.51 -14.77
C GLY A 54 -5.99 10.26 -14.89
N ASP A 55 -6.44 9.68 -13.77
CA ASP A 55 -7.22 8.42 -13.81
C ASP A 55 -8.68 8.62 -14.24
N MET A 56 -9.15 9.86 -14.35
CA MET A 56 -10.50 10.13 -14.83
C MET A 56 -10.73 9.58 -16.24
N ALA A 57 -9.73 9.66 -17.11
CA ALA A 57 -9.78 9.06 -18.45
C ALA A 57 -9.87 7.53 -18.36
N THR A 58 -9.13 6.92 -17.45
CA THR A 58 -9.15 5.46 -17.19
C THR A 58 -10.54 5.01 -16.74
N PHE A 59 -11.14 5.67 -15.74
CA PHE A 59 -12.48 5.32 -15.26
C PHE A 59 -13.55 5.52 -16.34
N TYR A 60 -13.47 6.61 -17.09
CA TYR A 60 -14.39 6.87 -18.19
C TYR A 60 -14.29 5.81 -19.29
N ALA A 61 -13.07 5.49 -19.72
CA ALA A 61 -12.81 4.49 -20.77
C ALA A 61 -13.19 3.07 -20.35
N ASN A 62 -13.10 2.75 -19.05
CA ASN A 62 -13.46 1.45 -18.49
C ASN A 62 -14.97 1.31 -18.24
N GLY A 63 -15.66 2.39 -17.87
CA GLY A 63 -17.06 2.38 -17.42
C GLY A 63 -17.23 2.43 -15.89
N GLY A 64 -16.20 2.92 -15.19
CA GLY A 64 -16.06 2.90 -13.74
C GLY A 64 -15.00 1.90 -13.29
N LEU A 65 -15.22 1.25 -12.14
CA LEU A 65 -14.26 0.29 -11.59
C LEU A 65 -14.24 -1.04 -12.35
N LYS A 66 -15.36 -1.45 -12.94
CA LYS A 66 -15.46 -2.68 -13.73
C LYS A 66 -15.68 -2.35 -15.19
N THR A 67 -15.02 -3.07 -16.09
CA THR A 67 -15.29 -2.93 -17.52
C THR A 67 -16.75 -3.22 -17.81
N LYS A 68 -17.40 -2.33 -18.55
CA LYS A 68 -18.80 -2.50 -19.01
C LYS A 68 -18.86 -2.73 -20.52
N GLN A 69 -19.96 -3.31 -20.98
CA GLN A 69 -20.22 -3.48 -22.40
C GLN A 69 -20.26 -2.13 -23.12
N GLY A 70 -19.65 -2.03 -24.30
CA GLY A 70 -19.68 -0.84 -25.15
C GLY A 70 -18.68 0.27 -24.77
N THR A 71 -17.91 0.10 -23.69
CA THR A 71 -16.87 1.05 -23.29
C THR A 71 -15.63 0.97 -24.19
N ILE A 72 -14.76 1.99 -24.11
CA ILE A 72 -13.55 2.05 -24.95
C ILE A 72 -12.64 0.85 -24.64
N PHE A 73 -12.45 0.52 -23.37
CA PHE A 73 -11.64 -0.61 -22.95
C PHE A 73 -12.22 -1.94 -23.42
N GLN A 74 -13.54 -2.15 -23.32
CA GLN A 74 -14.16 -3.36 -23.83
C GLN A 74 -13.99 -3.50 -25.36
N LYS A 75 -14.11 -2.40 -26.11
CA LYS A 75 -13.87 -2.37 -27.57
C LYS A 75 -12.40 -2.65 -27.94
N GLN A 76 -11.47 -2.40 -27.03
CA GLN A 76 -10.05 -2.74 -27.17
C GLN A 76 -9.71 -4.16 -26.67
N GLY A 77 -10.71 -4.94 -26.26
CA GLY A 77 -10.52 -6.32 -25.76
C GLY A 77 -10.10 -6.40 -24.30
N LEU A 78 -10.15 -5.31 -23.55
CA LEU A 78 -9.83 -5.30 -22.12
C LEU A 78 -11.03 -5.71 -21.28
N ASN A 79 -10.75 -6.40 -20.17
CA ASN A 79 -11.71 -6.73 -19.12
C ASN A 79 -11.03 -6.54 -17.76
N LEU A 80 -11.23 -5.40 -17.14
CA LEU A 80 -10.51 -4.92 -15.95
C LEU A 80 -11.44 -4.76 -14.76
N ASN A 81 -10.90 -5.03 -13.58
CA ASN A 81 -11.44 -4.65 -12.29
C ASN A 81 -10.42 -3.76 -11.57
N LEU A 82 -10.69 -2.46 -11.56
CA LEU A 82 -9.86 -1.43 -10.96
C LEU A 82 -10.06 -1.44 -9.44
N THR A 83 -8.96 -1.60 -8.70
CA THR A 83 -8.98 -1.63 -7.23
C THR A 83 -8.10 -0.53 -6.65
N PRO A 84 -8.50 0.13 -5.54
CA PRO A 84 -7.62 1.09 -4.87
C PRO A 84 -6.29 0.42 -4.50
N GLY A 85 -5.18 1.08 -4.85
CA GLY A 85 -3.81 0.61 -4.63
C GLY A 85 -3.04 1.44 -3.61
N ASP A 86 -3.71 2.35 -2.88
CA ASP A 86 -3.05 3.25 -1.92
C ASP A 86 -2.41 2.50 -0.73
N ASP A 87 -2.88 1.28 -0.44
CA ASP A 87 -2.22 0.35 0.47
C ASP A 87 -1.13 -0.45 -0.26
N PHE A 88 0.06 0.15 -0.33
CA PHE A 88 1.22 -0.48 -0.97
C PHE A 88 1.63 -1.81 -0.31
N ILE A 89 1.41 -1.99 0.99
CA ILE A 89 1.73 -3.23 1.71
C ILE A 89 0.83 -4.35 1.15
N GLN A 90 -0.47 -4.08 1.03
CA GLN A 90 -1.41 -5.05 0.47
C GLN A 90 -1.17 -5.28 -1.03
N GLN A 91 -0.80 -4.24 -1.80
CA GLN A 91 -0.44 -4.40 -3.21
C GLN A 91 0.72 -5.39 -3.38
N VAL A 92 1.77 -5.30 -2.57
CA VAL A 92 2.89 -6.25 -2.63
C VAL A 92 2.46 -7.68 -2.26
N ARG A 93 1.53 -7.86 -1.32
CA ARG A 93 0.96 -9.18 -1.00
C ARG A 93 0.15 -9.73 -2.17
N ASP A 94 -0.65 -8.89 -2.81
CA ASP A 94 -1.49 -9.25 -3.97
C ASP A 94 -0.63 -9.62 -5.19
N TYR A 95 0.45 -8.87 -5.44
CA TYR A 95 1.46 -9.19 -6.46
C TYR A 95 2.13 -10.54 -6.18
N ARG A 96 2.68 -10.74 -4.98
CA ARG A 96 3.38 -11.98 -4.60
C ARG A 96 2.48 -13.21 -4.69
N SER A 97 1.23 -13.10 -4.26
CA SER A 97 0.28 -14.21 -4.30
C SER A 97 -0.24 -14.55 -5.71
N GLY A 98 0.06 -13.71 -6.71
CA GLY A 98 -0.45 -13.87 -8.07
C GLY A 98 -1.91 -13.42 -8.24
N LYS A 99 -2.49 -12.70 -7.29
CA LYS A 99 -3.85 -12.12 -7.42
C LYS A 99 -3.89 -11.02 -8.48
N SER A 100 -2.79 -10.30 -8.64
CA SER A 100 -2.55 -9.25 -9.63
C SER A 100 -1.11 -9.40 -10.15
N PRO A 101 -0.83 -9.13 -11.44
CA PRO A 101 0.53 -9.02 -11.93
C PRO A 101 1.19 -7.66 -11.61
N PHE A 102 0.45 -6.74 -10.97
CA PHE A 102 0.85 -5.39 -10.56
C PHE A 102 0.79 -5.22 -9.04
#